data_AF-A0AAU9WIX9-F1
#
_entry.id   AF-A0AAU9WIX9-F1
#
_cell.length_a   1.000
_cell.length_b   1.000
_cell.length_c   1.000
_cell.angle_alpha   90.00
_cell.angle_beta   90.00
_cell.angle_gamma   90.00
#
_symmetry.space_group_name_H-M   'P 1'
#
loop_
_entity.id
_entity.type
_entity.pdbx_description
1 polymer ?
#
loop_
_entity_poly.entity_id
_entity_poly.type
_entity_poly.pdbx_seq_one_letter_code
_entity_poly.pdbx_strand_id
1 'polypeptide(L)'
;MPPVRRSRRLARQDVEADGRPDCLICLTRINVNMHNATATPCCQRRVHRQCYQSHVHTSNTCGLCREPFAVHEATGTSISSNRYGTP
;
A
#
# COMPACT_ATOMS: atom_id res chain seq x y z
N MET A 1 -3.81 11.39 -32.98
CA MET A 1 -3.16 11.58 -31.65
C MET A 1 -1.66 11.44 -31.82
N PRO A 2 -0.84 12.42 -31.41
CA PRO A 2 0.62 12.27 -31.43
C PRO A 2 1.07 11.25 -30.35
N PRO A 3 2.18 10.53 -30.56
CA PRO A 3 2.70 9.57 -29.59
C PRO A 3 3.19 10.28 -28.33
N VAL A 4 2.78 9.77 -27.16
CA VAL A 4 3.18 10.30 -25.85
C VAL A 4 4.69 10.21 -25.70
N ARG A 5 5.39 11.35 -25.76
CA ARG A 5 6.82 11.45 -25.46
C ARG A 5 7.03 11.25 -23.96
N ARG A 6 7.28 10.01 -23.53
CA ARG A 6 7.65 9.73 -22.14
C ARG A 6 9.11 10.15 -21.92
N SER A 7 9.33 11.11 -21.02
CA SER A 7 10.67 11.58 -20.65
C SER A 7 11.48 10.43 -20.01
N ARG A 8 12.54 9.99 -20.69
CA ARG A 8 13.42 8.90 -20.19
C ARG A 8 14.09 9.21 -18.84
N ARG A 9 14.20 10.49 -18.44
CA ARG A 9 14.84 10.89 -17.18
C ARG A 9 14.13 10.33 -15.94
N LEU A 10 12.80 10.24 -15.97
CA LEU A 10 12.01 9.71 -14.85
C LEU A 10 11.97 8.17 -14.83
N ALA A 11 12.34 7.50 -15.93
CA ALA A 11 12.29 6.04 -16.02
C ALA A 11 13.38 5.32 -15.22
N ARG A 12 14.36 6.05 -14.69
CA ARG A 12 15.49 5.53 -13.90
C ARG A 12 15.56 6.11 -12.50
N GLN A 13 14.50 6.76 -12.04
CA GLN A 13 14.42 7.15 -10.64
C GLN A 13 13.99 5.92 -9.86
N ASP A 14 14.98 5.27 -9.24
CA ASP A 14 14.72 4.32 -8.17
C ASP A 14 13.85 5.05 -7.15
N VAL A 15 12.63 4.56 -6.94
CA VAL A 15 11.74 5.09 -5.92
C VAL A 15 12.46 4.85 -4.61
N GLU A 16 13.03 5.90 -4.01
CA GLU A 16 13.59 5.80 -2.66
C GLU A 16 12.46 5.27 -1.79
N ALA A 17 12.63 4.04 -1.31
CA ALA A 17 11.64 3.44 -0.44
C ALA A 17 11.60 4.32 0.80
N ASP A 18 10.47 5.02 0.99
CA ASP A 18 10.21 5.83 2.17
C ASP A 18 10.27 4.91 3.40
N GLY A 19 11.47 4.75 3.96
CA GLY A 19 11.77 3.99 5.17
C GLY A 19 11.22 4.66 6.43
N ARG A 20 10.40 5.71 6.26
CA ARG A 20 9.71 6.41 7.34
C ARG A 20 8.34 5.76 7.54
N PRO A 21 7.98 5.39 8.78
CA PRO A 21 6.65 4.91 9.10
C PRO A 21 5.68 6.08 9.13
N ASP A 22 5.37 6.64 7.96
CA ASP A 22 4.38 7.70 7.85
C ASP A 22 2.97 7.09 7.79
N CYS A 23 2.03 7.72 8.49
CA CYS A 23 0.65 7.29 8.47
C CYS A 23 0.07 7.51 7.07
N LEU A 24 -0.42 6.46 6.44
CA LEU A 24 -1.04 6.51 5.10
C LEU A 24 -2.18 7.53 4.99
N ILE A 25 -2.88 7.81 6.09
CA ILE A 25 -4.11 8.62 6.10
C ILE A 25 -3.78 10.11 6.26
N CYS A 26 -2.93 10.46 7.22
CA CYS A 26 -2.59 11.86 7.51
C CYS A 26 -1.19 12.28 7.03
N LEU A 27 -0.44 11.37 6.41
CA LEU A 27 0.91 11.57 5.87
C LEU A 27 1.94 12.10 6.90
N THR A 28 1.61 11.98 8.18
CA THR A 28 2.44 12.43 9.29
C THR A 28 3.19 11.24 9.88
N ARG A 29 4.44 11.48 10.34
CA ARG A 29 5.26 10.46 10.99
C ARG A 29 4.55 9.84 12.17
N ILE A 30 4.55 8.51 12.21
CA ILE A 30 4.16 7.75 13.39
C ILE A 30 5.33 7.81 14.38
N ASN A 31 5.12 8.55 15.46
CA ASN A 31 6.15 8.75 16.48
C ASN A 31 6.44 7.45 17.26
N VAL A 32 7.61 7.41 17.91
CA VAL A 32 8.21 6.22 18.55
C VAL A 32 7.38 5.66 19.71
N ASN A 33 6.36 6.38 20.18
CA ASN A 33 5.35 5.88 21.11
C ASN A 33 4.36 4.95 20.38
N MET A 34 4.86 3.74 20.09
CA MET A 34 4.26 2.66 19.30
C MET A 34 2.82 2.27 19.69
N HIS A 35 2.34 2.68 20.87
CA HIS A 35 1.01 2.42 21.42
C HIS A 35 -0.16 3.05 20.64
N ASN A 36 0.11 4.08 19.83
CA ASN A 36 -0.93 4.80 19.08
C ASN A 36 -0.96 4.45 17.58
N ALA A 37 -0.23 3.43 17.16
CA ALA A 37 -0.20 2.96 15.78
C ALA A 37 -0.77 1.55 15.66
N THR A 38 -1.47 1.29 14.56
CA THR A 38 -1.93 -0.04 14.18
C THR A 38 -1.50 -0.34 12.75
N ALA A 39 -1.36 -1.62 12.42
CA ALA A 39 -1.22 -2.06 11.05
C ALA A 39 -2.61 -2.27 10.44
N THR A 40 -2.80 -1.84 9.20
CA THR A 40 -4.00 -2.21 8.43
C THR A 40 -4.01 -3.72 8.21
N PRO A 41 -5.16 -4.42 8.31
CA PRO A 41 -5.22 -5.85 8.05
C PRO A 41 -4.76 -6.15 6.62
N CYS A 42 -5.36 -5.53 5.60
CA CYS A 42 -5.18 -5.77 4.17
C CYS A 42 -3.77 -5.65 3.55
N CYS A 43 -2.86 -4.86 4.13
CA CYS A 43 -1.53 -4.62 3.54
C CYS A 43 -0.45 -4.35 4.59
N GLN A 44 -0.76 -4.59 5.87
CA GLN A 44 0.13 -4.40 7.02
C GLN A 44 0.81 -3.02 7.10
N ARG A 45 0.24 -1.99 6.45
CA ARG A 45 0.80 -0.64 6.47
C ARG A 45 0.48 0.03 7.81
N ARG A 46 1.43 0.77 8.36
CA ARG A 46 1.26 1.46 9.64
C ARG A 46 0.39 2.70 9.48
N VAL A 47 -0.56 2.86 10.38
CA VAL A 47 -1.45 4.02 10.48
C VAL A 47 -1.67 4.38 11.95
N HIS A 48 -1.95 5.65 12.24
CA HIS A 48 -2.41 6.01 13.58
C HIS A 48 -3.73 5.32 13.87
N ARG A 49 -3.90 4.85 15.11
CA ARG A 49 -5.12 4.15 15.56
C ARG A 49 -6.36 5.04 15.42
N GLN A 50 -6.24 6.33 15.73
CA GLN A 50 -7.31 7.30 15.55
C GLN A 50 -7.65 7.54 14.07
N CYS A 51 -6.63 7.66 13.21
CA CYS A 51 -6.84 7.80 11.77
C CYS A 51 -7.52 6.55 11.20
N TYR A 52 -7.10 5.36 11.63
CA TYR A 52 -7.73 4.11 11.21
C TYR A 52 -9.22 4.07 11.58
N GLN A 53 -9.56 4.36 12.84
CA GLN A 53 -10.95 4.41 13.29
C GLN A 53 -11.79 5.41 12.49
N SER A 54 -11.30 6.64 12.30
CA SER A 54 -12.00 7.64 11.50
C SER A 54 -12.16 7.20 10.03
N HIS A 55 -11.17 6.49 9.48
CA HIS A 55 -11.21 6.06 8.10
C HIS A 55 -12.19 4.92 7.87
N VAL A 56 -12.26 3.92 8.76
CA VAL A 56 -13.25 2.82 8.65
C VAL A 56 -14.69 3.31 8.79
N HIS A 57 -14.93 4.43 9.49
CA HIS A 57 -16.25 5.05 9.57
C HIS A 57 -16.66 5.78 8.28
N THR A 58 -15.71 6.19 7.44
CA THR A 58 -15.97 6.95 6.22
C THR A 58 -15.82 6.12 4.95
N SER A 59 -15.00 5.07 4.98
CA SER A 59 -14.73 4.19 3.86
C SER A 59 -14.47 2.77 4.34
N ASN A 60 -15.02 1.79 3.63
CA ASN A 60 -14.81 0.37 3.94
C ASN A 60 -13.53 -0.21 3.29
N THR A 61 -12.77 0.61 2.55
CA THR A 61 -11.63 0.17 1.72
C THR A 61 -10.33 0.90 2.07
N CYS A 62 -9.20 0.21 1.95
CA CYS A 62 -7.88 0.76 2.21
C CYS A 62 -7.46 1.79 1.16
N GLY A 63 -7.02 2.98 1.58
CA GLY A 63 -6.49 4.02 0.69
C GLY A 63 -5.24 3.62 -0.13
N LEU A 64 -4.54 2.53 0.23
CA LEU A 64 -3.35 2.05 -0.48
C LEU A 64 -3.67 0.92 -1.45
N CYS A 65 -4.14 -0.22 -0.95
CA CYS A 65 -4.42 -1.40 -1.78
C CYS A 65 -5.86 -1.49 -2.28
N ARG A 66 -6.76 -0.59 -1.83
CA ARG A 66 -8.20 -0.56 -2.17
C ARG A 66 -9.00 -1.81 -1.75
N GLU A 67 -8.36 -2.76 -1.08
CA GLU A 67 -9.02 -3.91 -0.48
C GLU A 67 -9.87 -3.52 0.73
N PRO A 68 -10.95 -4.25 1.02
CA PRO A 68 -11.77 -4.00 2.19
C PRO A 68 -10.96 -4.23 3.48
N PHE A 69 -11.22 -3.41 4.51
CA PHE A 69 -10.58 -3.61 5.82
C PHE A 69 -11.01 -4.91 6.51
N ALA A 70 -12.06 -5.56 6.01
CA ALA A 70 -12.66 -6.75 6.61
C ALA A 70 -11.95 -8.08 6.28
N VAL A 71 -10.91 -8.11 5.44
CA VAL A 71 -10.38 -9.41 4.97
C VAL A 71 -8.87 -9.46 5.09
N HIS A 72 -8.40 -10.43 5.88
CA HIS A 72 -7.11 -11.09 5.73
C HIS A 72 -7.28 -12.55 6.18
N GLU A 73 -7.89 -13.36 5.31
CA GLU A 73 -7.43 -14.73 5.18
C GLU A 73 -6.12 -14.65 4.40
N ALA A 74 -5.02 -15.04 5.05
CA ALA A 74 -3.69 -14.99 4.48
C ALA A 74 -3.57 -15.93 3.28
N THR A 75 -3.83 -15.45 2.06
CA THR A 75 -3.47 -16.20 0.84
C THR A 75 -2.15 -15.67 0.30
N GLY A 76 -1.08 -16.03 1.00
CA GLY A 76 0.25 -16.04 0.41
C GLY A 76 0.29 -17.09 -0.71
N THR A 77 1.01 -16.76 -1.77
CA THR A 77 1.47 -17.66 -2.84
C THR A 77 0.48 -17.87 -3.99
N SER A 78 0.67 -17.07 -5.04
CA SER A 78 0.42 -17.52 -6.42
C SER A 78 1.71 -17.29 -7.20
N ILE A 79 2.65 -18.24 -7.06
CA ILE A 79 3.78 -18.37 -7.98
C ILE A 79 3.16 -18.61 -9.36
N SER A 80 3.47 -17.70 -10.29
CA SER A 80 2.99 -17.75 -11.66
C SER A 80 3.63 -18.94 -12.38
N SER A 81 2.85 -19.99 -12.64
CA SER A 81 3.25 -21.10 -13.50
C SER A 81 3.47 -20.59 -14.93
N ASN A 82 4.74 -20.49 -15.34
CA ASN A 82 5.11 -20.28 -16.73
C ASN A 82 4.63 -21.48 -17.58
N ARG A 83 3.53 -21.30 -18.29
CA ARG A 83 3.15 -22.15 -19.43
C ARG A 83 3.83 -21.60 -20.68
N TYR A 84 4.97 -22.15 -21.05
CA TYR A 84 5.43 -22.10 -22.43
C TYR A 84 5.10 -23.45 -23.08
N GLY A 85 4.03 -23.46 -23.87
CA GLY A 85 3.74 -24.52 -24.83
C GLY A 85 4.52 -24.27 -26.12
N THR A 86 5.17 -25.34 -26.59
CA THR A 86 5.26 -25.88 -27.97
C THR A 86 5.19 -24.92 -29.18
N PRO A 87 5.92 -25.29 -30.25
CA PRO A 87 5.26 -26.08 -31.30
C PRO A 87 5.69 -27.55 -31.32
#